data_AF-D4JD42-F1
#
_entry.id   AF-D4JD42-F1
#
_cell.length_a   1.000
_cell.length_b   1.000
_cell.length_c   1.000
_cell.angle_alpha   90.00
_cell.angle_beta   90.00
_cell.angle_gamma   90.00
#
_symmetry.space_group_name_H-M   'P 1'
#
loop_
_entity.id
_entity.type
_entity.pdbx_description
1 polymer ?
#
loop_
_entity_poly.entity_id
_entity_poly.type
_entity_poly.pdbx_seq_one_letter_code
_entity_poly.pdbx_strand_id
1 'polypeptide(L)'
;MKINIAEQLLPEVYNRHGKDCYLDPIRQKLIYITPEETVRQRMISYLVNELKVPKGAILVEEHLSHYNVPSKKRADIVVHGKKDETQYPVLIVECKAPDVFLDEKAHQQVFDYCNLINADYAIVCNGSILYCYKYIEDTDSYEELNSVPDYAEMLEGKYDVITKESIPERMPYERMESYLKEVFAEYPDDYYGETISKSTPFNIAKAAFNFEEALFDIRHKLPKKDFGIFELIEDYGIRILSYGNAGGGYFGGPYRSFLIEYKGNIEFISFAFSTYARTEKTGIVKTCLNIAHDDEKETHHALQLSFDDNIQVIGDKVTIYHSGRIAIGNKGSGKIDELRQFVAERYPKIIDGKRFNLGSLKNDYQWNIDQPDVTEVIVNLISYALIRDEYRDYIKQQ
;
A
#
# COMPACT_ATOMS: atom_id res chain seq x y z
N MET A 1 0.80 -15.34 4.36
CA MET A 1 1.73 -15.99 5.34
C MET A 1 3.11 -15.32 5.27
N LYS A 2 3.85 -15.10 6.37
CA LYS A 2 5.21 -14.52 6.32
C LYS A 2 6.27 -15.63 6.41
N ILE A 3 6.72 -16.15 5.27
CA ILE A 3 7.95 -16.97 5.23
C ILE A 3 9.14 -16.02 5.22
N ASN A 4 10.01 -16.17 6.22
CA ASN A 4 11.23 -15.39 6.35
C ASN A 4 12.40 -16.20 5.78
N ILE A 5 12.95 -15.75 4.65
CA ILE A 5 14.14 -16.35 4.03
C ILE A 5 15.43 -15.64 4.47
N ALA A 6 15.37 -14.71 5.44
CA ALA A 6 16.52 -13.94 5.88
C ALA A 6 17.60 -14.76 6.60
N GLU A 7 17.36 -16.03 6.90
CA GLU A 7 18.34 -16.93 7.52
C GLU A 7 18.98 -17.89 6.51
N GLN A 8 18.54 -17.85 5.25
CA GLN A 8 19.07 -18.69 4.19
C GLN A 8 20.55 -18.39 3.92
N LEU A 9 21.28 -19.45 3.55
CA LEU A 9 22.71 -19.39 3.33
C LEU A 9 23.04 -18.45 2.17
N LEU A 10 24.06 -17.63 2.37
CA LEU A 10 24.63 -16.78 1.33
C LEU A 10 25.86 -17.46 0.69
N PRO A 11 26.15 -17.18 -0.59
CA PRO A 11 27.39 -17.62 -1.20
C PRO A 11 28.62 -16.99 -0.53
N GLU A 12 29.78 -17.59 -0.79
CA GLU A 12 31.06 -17.00 -0.39
C GLU A 12 31.25 -15.60 -0.99
N VAL A 13 31.86 -14.72 -0.18
CA VAL A 13 32.16 -13.34 -0.55
C VAL A 13 33.58 -13.22 -1.08
N TYR A 14 33.73 -12.59 -2.24
CA TYR A 14 34.98 -12.31 -2.90
C TYR A 14 35.14 -10.81 -3.16
N ASN A 15 36.38 -10.31 -3.18
CA ASN A 15 36.65 -8.92 -3.53
C ASN A 15 36.94 -8.77 -5.02
N ARG A 16 36.27 -7.83 -5.70
CA ARG A 16 36.55 -7.42 -7.08
C ARG A 16 36.63 -5.89 -7.15
N HIS A 17 37.82 -5.38 -7.49
CA HIS A 17 38.10 -3.94 -7.58
C HIS A 17 37.70 -3.16 -6.31
N GLY A 18 37.97 -3.72 -5.13
CA GLY A 18 37.66 -3.07 -3.85
C GLY A 18 36.19 -3.10 -3.45
N LYS A 19 35.34 -3.88 -4.15
CA LYS A 19 33.93 -4.09 -3.80
C LYS A 19 33.64 -5.56 -3.61
N ASP A 20 32.82 -5.87 -2.62
CA ASP A 20 32.44 -7.24 -2.31
C ASP A 20 31.43 -7.77 -3.35
N CYS A 21 31.59 -9.04 -3.66
CA CYS A 21 30.79 -9.79 -4.63
C CYS A 21 30.44 -11.17 -4.08
N TYR A 22 29.26 -11.68 -4.39
CA TYR A 22 28.95 -13.09 -4.25
C TYR A 22 29.47 -13.86 -5.48
N LEU A 23 29.99 -15.08 -5.26
CA LEU A 23 30.09 -16.06 -6.34
C LEU A 23 28.72 -16.73 -6.52
N ASP A 24 27.93 -16.24 -7.47
CA ASP A 24 26.57 -16.72 -7.70
C ASP A 24 26.57 -18.20 -8.11
N PRO A 25 25.86 -19.09 -7.39
CA PRO A 25 25.92 -20.53 -7.60
C PRO A 25 25.15 -21.00 -8.84
N ILE A 26 24.34 -20.15 -9.47
CA ILE A 26 23.58 -20.43 -10.68
C ILE A 26 24.27 -19.80 -11.90
N ARG A 27 24.55 -18.48 -11.85
CA ARG A 27 25.20 -17.73 -12.94
C ARG A 27 26.69 -18.04 -13.08
N GLN A 28 27.31 -18.63 -12.06
CA GLN A 28 28.74 -18.97 -12.00
C GLN A 28 29.64 -17.76 -12.30
N LYS A 29 29.29 -16.60 -11.73
CA LYS A 29 29.94 -15.30 -11.93
C LYS A 29 29.99 -14.51 -10.63
N LEU A 30 30.96 -13.60 -10.52
CA LEU A 30 31.04 -12.62 -9.42
C LEU A 30 30.04 -11.49 -9.64
N ILE A 31 29.08 -11.35 -8.72
CA ILE A 31 28.00 -10.33 -8.75
C ILE A 31 28.17 -9.39 -7.56
N TYR A 32 28.13 -8.08 -7.81
CA TYR A 32 28.30 -7.09 -6.73
C TYR A 32 27.17 -7.21 -5.71
N ILE A 33 27.53 -7.13 -4.43
CA ILE A 33 26.55 -7.18 -3.35
C ILE A 33 25.73 -5.90 -3.35
N THR A 34 24.42 -6.04 -3.46
CA THR A 34 23.41 -5.02 -3.16
C THR A 34 22.38 -5.59 -2.18
N PRO A 35 21.56 -4.76 -1.52
CA PRO A 35 20.50 -5.27 -0.63
C PRO A 35 19.54 -6.23 -1.35
N GLU A 36 19.08 -5.85 -2.55
CA GLU A 36 18.22 -6.67 -3.40
C GLU A 36 18.91 -7.97 -3.86
N GLU A 37 20.17 -7.89 -4.26
CA GLU A 37 20.95 -9.08 -4.65
C GLU A 37 21.15 -10.06 -3.49
N THR A 38 21.29 -9.55 -2.26
CA THR A 38 21.37 -10.40 -1.06
C THR A 38 20.07 -11.16 -0.83
N VAL A 39 18.91 -10.53 -1.06
CA VAL A 39 17.60 -11.20 -1.03
C VAL A 39 17.51 -12.25 -2.15
N ARG A 40 17.92 -11.91 -3.37
CA ARG A 40 17.94 -12.84 -4.52
C ARG A 40 18.79 -14.08 -4.25
N GLN A 41 19.98 -13.94 -3.67
CA GLN A 41 20.83 -15.08 -3.30
C GLN A 41 20.22 -15.95 -2.20
N ARG A 42 19.57 -15.35 -1.20
CA ARG A 42 18.82 -16.09 -0.18
C ARG A 42 17.64 -16.86 -0.77
N MET A 43 16.95 -16.25 -1.73
CA MET A 43 15.87 -16.90 -2.45
C MET A 43 16.38 -18.10 -3.25
N ILE A 44 17.52 -17.98 -3.94
CA ILE A 44 18.17 -19.11 -4.62
C ILE A 44 18.50 -20.24 -3.64
N SER A 45 19.05 -19.92 -2.45
CA SER A 45 19.29 -20.91 -1.39
C SER A 45 18.00 -21.60 -0.97
N TYR A 46 16.92 -20.85 -0.74
CA TYR A 46 15.61 -21.39 -0.36
C TYR A 46 15.05 -22.34 -1.43
N LEU A 47 15.08 -21.93 -2.71
CA LEU A 47 14.63 -22.75 -3.83
C LEU A 47 15.39 -24.09 -3.88
N VAL A 48 16.71 -24.07 -3.74
CA VAL A 48 17.54 -25.27 -3.87
C VAL A 48 17.45 -26.16 -2.62
N ASN A 49 17.58 -25.57 -1.44
CA ASN A 49 17.78 -26.32 -0.20
C ASN A 49 16.46 -26.74 0.44
N GLU A 50 15.43 -25.91 0.38
CA GLU A 50 14.12 -26.20 0.99
C GLU A 50 13.15 -26.76 -0.04
N LEU A 51 12.92 -26.03 -1.14
CA LEU A 51 11.97 -26.44 -2.18
C LEU A 51 12.51 -27.49 -3.15
N LYS A 52 13.76 -27.93 -2.97
CA LYS A 52 14.43 -28.99 -3.75
C LYS A 52 14.46 -28.72 -5.26
N VAL A 53 14.45 -27.45 -5.67
CA VAL A 53 14.58 -27.07 -7.08
C VAL A 53 16.00 -27.39 -7.56
N PRO A 54 16.17 -28.21 -8.61
CA PRO A 54 17.48 -28.48 -9.19
C PRO A 54 18.10 -27.19 -9.72
N LYS A 55 19.39 -26.95 -9.45
CA LYS A 55 20.09 -25.72 -9.91
C LYS A 55 19.96 -25.48 -11.42
N GLY A 56 19.98 -26.54 -12.23
CA GLY A 56 19.84 -26.44 -13.70
C GLY A 56 18.43 -26.06 -14.18
N ALA A 57 17.43 -26.07 -13.28
CA ALA A 57 16.09 -25.57 -13.55
C ALA A 57 15.94 -24.06 -13.25
N ILE A 58 16.91 -23.44 -12.59
CA ILE A 58 16.86 -22.04 -12.15
C ILE A 58 17.62 -21.17 -13.14
N LEU A 59 16.97 -20.13 -13.65
CA LEU A 59 17.59 -19.04 -14.40
C LEU A 59 17.47 -17.75 -13.59
N VAL A 60 18.49 -16.89 -13.66
CA VAL A 60 18.60 -15.66 -12.85
C VAL A 60 18.89 -14.48 -13.77
N GLU A 61 18.17 -13.37 -13.58
CA GLU A 61 18.18 -12.20 -14.49
C GLU A 61 17.76 -12.56 -15.93
N GLU A 62 16.72 -13.39 -16.04
CA GLU A 62 16.32 -13.99 -17.31
C GLU A 62 15.54 -13.01 -18.18
N HIS A 63 15.97 -12.84 -19.42
CA HIS A 63 15.38 -11.87 -20.35
C HIS A 63 14.10 -12.42 -20.97
N LEU A 64 12.99 -11.67 -20.89
CA LEU A 64 11.69 -12.17 -21.37
C LEU A 64 11.68 -12.48 -22.87
N SER A 65 12.57 -11.88 -23.66
CA SER A 65 12.71 -12.20 -25.08
C SER A 65 13.14 -13.63 -25.38
N HIS A 66 13.72 -14.35 -24.41
CA HIS A 66 14.01 -15.78 -24.57
C HIS A 66 12.73 -16.63 -24.60
N TYR A 67 11.58 -16.06 -24.23
CA TYR A 67 10.25 -16.65 -24.32
C TYR A 67 9.41 -16.06 -25.46
N ASN A 68 10.04 -15.49 -26.48
CA ASN A 68 9.37 -14.83 -27.62
C ASN A 68 8.53 -13.59 -27.24
N VAL A 69 8.79 -12.99 -26.07
CA VAL A 69 8.14 -11.73 -25.66
C VAL A 69 8.96 -10.55 -26.19
N PRO A 70 8.38 -9.58 -26.93
CA PRO A 70 9.11 -8.42 -27.44
C PRO A 70 9.36 -7.38 -26.34
N SER A 71 10.12 -7.75 -25.32
CA SER A 71 10.40 -6.95 -24.12
C SER A 71 11.88 -6.98 -23.77
N LYS A 72 12.37 -5.85 -23.23
CA LYS A 72 13.72 -5.75 -22.63
C LYS A 72 13.74 -6.02 -21.13
N LYS A 73 12.58 -6.32 -20.56
CA LYS A 73 12.44 -6.62 -19.13
C LYS A 73 13.09 -7.96 -18.80
N ARG A 74 13.50 -8.10 -17.54
CA ARG A 74 14.08 -9.32 -16.98
C ARG A 74 13.26 -9.75 -15.77
N ALA A 75 13.09 -11.05 -15.64
CA ALA A 75 12.62 -11.66 -14.41
C ALA A 75 13.83 -11.95 -13.51
N ASP A 76 13.71 -11.71 -12.20
CA ASP A 76 14.83 -11.93 -11.28
C ASP A 76 15.22 -13.40 -11.23
N ILE A 77 14.23 -14.29 -11.09
CA ILE A 77 14.42 -15.73 -11.13
C ILE A 77 13.26 -16.38 -11.91
N VAL A 78 13.59 -17.30 -12.81
CA VAL A 78 12.62 -18.21 -13.46
C VAL A 78 13.01 -19.64 -13.13
N VAL A 79 12.03 -20.44 -12.71
CA VAL A 79 12.19 -21.87 -12.49
C VAL A 79 11.43 -22.63 -13.57
N HIS A 80 12.13 -23.55 -14.22
CA HIS A 80 11.57 -24.41 -15.27
C HIS A 80 11.21 -25.80 -14.76
N GLY A 81 10.09 -26.31 -15.25
CA GLY A 81 9.79 -27.73 -15.29
C GLY A 81 10.40 -28.38 -16.53
N LYS A 82 10.41 -29.71 -16.55
CA LYS A 82 10.77 -30.49 -17.73
C LYS A 82 9.70 -31.55 -17.97
N LYS A 83 9.12 -31.54 -19.17
CA LYS A 83 8.23 -32.59 -19.65
C LYS A 83 8.84 -33.13 -20.95
N ASP A 84 9.17 -34.42 -20.94
CA ASP A 84 9.98 -35.05 -21.97
C ASP A 84 11.31 -34.29 -22.17
N GLU A 85 11.59 -33.76 -23.36
CA GLU A 85 12.79 -32.94 -23.63
C GLU A 85 12.51 -31.43 -23.65
N THR A 86 11.28 -31.00 -23.34
CA THR A 86 10.87 -29.60 -23.40
C THR A 86 10.85 -28.98 -22.00
N GLN A 87 11.53 -27.85 -21.85
CA GLN A 87 11.43 -27.02 -20.65
C GLN A 87 10.24 -26.08 -20.75
N TYR A 88 9.55 -25.85 -19.63
CA TYR A 88 8.42 -24.92 -19.55
C TYR A 88 8.50 -24.12 -18.24
N PRO A 89 8.17 -22.80 -18.25
CA PRO A 89 8.17 -22.00 -17.03
C PRO A 89 7.16 -22.54 -16.02
N VAL A 90 7.56 -22.61 -14.76
CA VAL A 90 6.70 -23.07 -13.67
C VAL A 90 6.50 -21.95 -12.66
N LEU A 91 7.58 -21.29 -12.28
CA LEU A 91 7.59 -20.26 -11.24
C LEU A 91 8.41 -19.06 -11.69
N ILE A 92 7.91 -17.85 -11.42
CA ILE A 92 8.69 -16.62 -11.46
C ILE A 92 8.80 -16.04 -10.05
N VAL A 93 9.98 -15.55 -9.71
CA VAL A 93 10.21 -14.82 -8.46
C VAL A 93 10.64 -13.39 -8.76
N GLU A 94 10.04 -12.43 -8.05
CA GLU A 94 10.45 -11.02 -7.99
C GLU A 94 11.02 -10.74 -6.58
N CYS A 95 12.26 -10.25 -6.52
CA CYS A 95 12.99 -9.94 -5.31
C CYS A 95 13.11 -8.43 -5.13
N LYS A 96 12.76 -7.91 -3.95
CA LYS A 96 12.96 -6.52 -3.57
C LYS A 96 14.00 -6.41 -2.45
N ALA A 97 14.59 -5.22 -2.27
CA ALA A 97 15.46 -4.96 -1.13
C ALA A 97 14.70 -5.07 0.21
N PRO A 98 15.38 -5.38 1.33
CA PRO A 98 14.71 -5.64 2.62
C PRO A 98 13.76 -4.54 3.10
N ASP A 99 14.11 -3.28 2.89
CA ASP A 99 13.34 -2.13 3.35
C ASP A 99 12.23 -1.71 2.38
N VAL A 100 12.04 -2.44 1.27
CA VAL A 100 11.00 -2.18 0.28
C VAL A 100 9.72 -2.90 0.68
N PHE A 101 8.65 -2.13 0.84
CA PHE A 101 7.31 -2.67 1.08
C PHE A 101 6.77 -3.34 -0.20
N LEU A 102 6.18 -4.52 -0.03
CA LEU A 102 5.63 -5.30 -1.14
C LEU A 102 4.17 -4.87 -1.38
N ASP A 103 4.00 -3.78 -2.10
CA ASP A 103 2.68 -3.26 -2.49
C ASP A 103 2.09 -3.98 -3.72
N GLU A 104 0.87 -3.60 -4.12
CA GLU A 104 0.22 -4.13 -5.33
C GLU A 104 1.06 -4.01 -6.59
N LYS A 105 1.89 -2.97 -6.74
CA LYS A 105 2.73 -2.79 -7.93
C LYS A 105 3.80 -3.88 -8.01
N ALA A 106 4.40 -4.25 -6.87
CA ALA A 106 5.34 -5.38 -6.81
C ALA A 106 4.69 -6.72 -7.17
N HIS A 107 3.44 -6.94 -6.74
CA HIS A 107 2.67 -8.14 -7.06
C HIS A 107 2.26 -8.19 -8.53
N GLN A 108 1.73 -7.09 -9.06
CA GLN A 108 1.33 -7.02 -10.47
C GLN A 108 2.51 -7.24 -11.41
N GLN A 109 3.71 -6.76 -11.05
CA GLN A 109 4.91 -6.98 -11.84
C GLN A 109 5.22 -8.47 -12.05
N VAL A 110 5.14 -9.31 -11.01
CA VAL A 110 5.40 -10.74 -11.16
C VAL A 110 4.27 -11.44 -11.91
N PHE A 111 3.01 -11.05 -11.68
CA PHE A 111 1.86 -11.61 -12.39
C PHE A 111 1.92 -11.32 -13.89
N ASP A 112 2.29 -10.09 -14.27
CA ASP A 112 2.49 -9.71 -15.67
C ASP A 112 3.57 -10.59 -16.33
N TYR A 113 4.66 -10.86 -15.62
CA TYR A 113 5.71 -11.73 -16.15
C TYR A 113 5.23 -13.17 -16.29
N CYS A 114 4.51 -13.69 -15.30
CA CYS A 114 3.94 -15.03 -15.35
C CYS A 114 2.99 -15.19 -16.53
N ASN A 115 2.10 -14.22 -16.75
CA ASN A 115 1.17 -14.19 -17.88
C ASN A 115 1.90 -14.13 -19.23
N LEU A 116 2.98 -13.35 -19.33
CA LEU A 116 3.74 -13.20 -20.58
C LEU A 116 4.46 -14.50 -21.01
N ILE A 117 4.85 -15.36 -20.07
CA ILE A 117 5.60 -16.59 -20.37
C ILE A 117 4.86 -17.88 -19.99
N ASN A 118 3.60 -17.77 -19.56
CA ASN A 118 2.74 -18.87 -19.10
C ASN A 118 3.34 -19.66 -17.92
N ALA A 119 3.79 -18.96 -16.87
CA ALA A 119 4.18 -19.58 -15.61
C ALA A 119 2.99 -19.61 -14.63
N ASP A 120 2.78 -20.72 -13.96
CA ASP A 120 1.63 -20.94 -13.07
C ASP A 120 1.80 -20.33 -11.69
N TYR A 121 3.04 -20.27 -11.20
CA TYR A 121 3.35 -19.82 -9.84
C TYR A 121 4.10 -18.50 -9.86
N ALA A 122 3.80 -17.65 -8.89
CA ALA A 122 4.46 -16.37 -8.70
C ALA A 122 4.91 -16.23 -7.26
N ILE A 123 6.12 -15.71 -7.04
CA ILE A 123 6.61 -15.33 -5.71
C ILE A 123 7.05 -13.87 -5.75
N VAL A 124 6.70 -13.12 -4.70
CA VAL A 124 7.29 -11.82 -4.41
C VAL A 124 7.92 -11.88 -3.02
N CYS A 125 9.16 -11.44 -2.89
CA CYS A 125 9.83 -11.44 -1.58
C CYS A 125 10.75 -10.24 -1.37
N ASN A 126 10.91 -9.83 -0.11
CA ASN A 126 11.92 -8.85 0.33
C ASN A 126 12.87 -9.44 1.39
N GLY A 127 12.95 -10.76 1.46
CA GLY A 127 13.77 -11.48 2.45
C GLY A 127 13.02 -11.78 3.74
N SER A 128 12.39 -10.79 4.37
CA SER A 128 11.63 -10.98 5.61
C SER A 128 10.20 -11.46 5.39
N ILE A 129 9.63 -11.07 4.25
CA ILE A 129 8.28 -11.44 3.80
C ILE A 129 8.42 -12.10 2.43
N LEU A 130 7.63 -13.15 2.23
CA LEU A 130 7.49 -13.88 0.98
C LEU A 130 6.01 -14.21 0.81
N TYR A 131 5.45 -13.79 -0.32
CA TYR A 131 4.12 -14.18 -0.78
C TYR A 131 4.26 -15.14 -1.97
N CYS A 132 3.40 -16.14 -2.03
CA CYS A 132 3.35 -17.10 -3.12
C CYS A 132 1.93 -17.21 -3.64
N TYR A 133 1.79 -17.23 -4.96
CA TYR A 133 0.52 -17.27 -5.65
C TYR A 133 0.51 -18.37 -6.69
N LYS A 134 -0.69 -18.85 -7.00
CA LYS A 134 -0.95 -19.69 -8.17
C LYS A 134 -2.02 -19.05 -9.06
N TYR A 135 -1.81 -19.10 -10.36
CA TYR A 135 -2.84 -18.78 -11.35
C TYR A 135 -3.94 -19.85 -11.35
N ILE A 136 -5.19 -19.40 -11.19
CA ILE A 136 -6.39 -20.23 -11.21
C ILE A 136 -7.21 -19.88 -12.45
N GLU A 137 -7.32 -20.84 -13.37
CA GLU A 137 -7.98 -20.68 -14.67
C GLU A 137 -9.49 -20.36 -14.52
N ASP A 138 -10.17 -20.98 -13.56
CA ASP A 138 -11.60 -20.80 -13.32
C ASP A 138 -11.98 -19.35 -12.95
N THR A 139 -11.09 -18.63 -12.28
CA THR A 139 -11.30 -17.24 -11.84
C THR A 139 -10.48 -16.22 -12.62
N ASP A 140 -9.63 -16.68 -13.54
CA ASP A 140 -8.64 -15.87 -14.26
C ASP A 140 -7.84 -14.94 -13.32
N SER A 141 -7.38 -15.50 -12.19
CA SER A 141 -6.72 -14.72 -11.15
C SER A 141 -5.62 -15.48 -10.44
N TYR A 142 -4.68 -14.73 -9.87
CA TYR A 142 -3.67 -15.28 -8.95
C TYR A 142 -4.24 -15.34 -7.54
N GLU A 143 -4.24 -16.53 -6.93
CA GLU A 143 -4.66 -16.74 -5.54
C GLU A 143 -3.45 -17.01 -4.64
N GLU A 144 -3.41 -16.36 -3.47
CA GLU A 144 -2.32 -16.53 -2.49
C GLU A 144 -2.39 -17.93 -1.86
N LEU A 145 -1.24 -18.57 -1.71
CA LEU A 145 -1.10 -19.90 -1.15
C LEU A 145 -0.76 -19.88 0.35
N ASN A 146 -1.30 -20.84 1.10
CA ASN A 146 -0.98 -21.09 2.51
C ASN A 146 0.47 -21.54 2.73
N SER A 147 1.08 -22.16 1.71
CA SER A 147 2.46 -22.62 1.74
C SER A 147 3.06 -22.52 0.35
N VAL A 148 4.40 -22.45 0.26
CA VAL A 148 5.09 -22.53 -1.03
C VAL A 148 5.25 -24.01 -1.38
N PRO A 149 4.63 -24.49 -2.47
CA PRO A 149 4.80 -25.89 -2.90
C PRO A 149 6.27 -26.16 -3.24
N ASP A 150 6.74 -27.36 -2.93
CA ASP A 150 8.08 -27.78 -3.35
C ASP A 150 8.14 -28.00 -4.87
N TYR A 151 9.34 -28.27 -5.41
CA TYR A 151 9.52 -28.44 -6.85
C TYR A 151 8.65 -29.56 -7.42
N ALA A 152 8.52 -30.70 -6.74
CA ALA A 152 7.71 -31.81 -7.24
C ALA A 152 6.22 -31.46 -7.20
N GLU A 153 5.76 -30.83 -6.12
CA GLU A 153 4.38 -30.38 -5.97
C GLU A 153 4.00 -29.34 -7.03
N MET A 154 4.88 -28.38 -7.31
CA MET A 154 4.66 -27.39 -8.38
C MET A 154 4.47 -28.07 -9.74
N LEU A 155 5.29 -29.07 -10.07
CA LEU A 155 5.18 -29.83 -11.33
C LEU A 155 3.91 -30.68 -11.42
N GLU A 156 3.42 -31.17 -10.29
CA GLU A 156 2.17 -31.92 -10.19
C GLU A 156 0.93 -31.02 -10.12
N GLY A 157 1.11 -29.69 -10.07
CA GLY A 157 0.01 -28.74 -9.93
C GLY A 157 -0.66 -28.80 -8.56
N LYS A 158 0.06 -29.23 -7.52
CA LYS A 158 -0.43 -29.26 -6.13
C LYS A 158 -0.24 -27.92 -5.45
N TYR A 159 -1.26 -27.49 -4.72
CA TYR A 159 -1.27 -26.23 -3.98
C TYR A 159 -2.29 -26.28 -2.86
N ASP A 160 -2.13 -25.39 -1.89
CA ASP A 160 -3.09 -25.13 -0.82
C ASP A 160 -3.35 -23.63 -0.77
N VAL A 161 -4.55 -23.21 -1.19
CA VAL A 161 -4.93 -21.78 -1.24
C VAL A 161 -5.26 -21.30 0.17
N ILE A 162 -4.92 -20.05 0.48
CA ILE A 162 -5.41 -19.40 1.71
C ILE A 162 -6.93 -19.46 1.73
N THR A 163 -7.48 -20.17 2.72
CA THR A 163 -8.92 -20.12 2.99
C THR A 163 -9.26 -18.69 3.39
N LYS A 164 -10.10 -18.03 2.59
CA LYS A 164 -10.65 -16.71 2.94
C LYS A 164 -11.41 -16.85 4.25
N GLU A 165 -10.79 -16.43 5.35
CA GLU A 165 -11.48 -16.32 6.64
C GLU A 165 -12.64 -15.34 6.51
N SER A 166 -13.69 -15.56 7.28
CA SER A 166 -14.75 -14.57 7.41
C SER A 166 -14.15 -13.28 7.96
N ILE A 167 -14.53 -12.14 7.37
CA ILE A 167 -14.16 -10.82 7.89
C ILE A 167 -14.55 -10.78 9.39
N PRO A 168 -13.60 -10.52 10.30
CA PRO A 168 -13.90 -10.50 11.73
C PRO A 168 -14.95 -9.43 12.04
N GLU A 169 -15.80 -9.69 13.02
CA GLU A 169 -16.72 -8.67 13.50
C GLU A 169 -15.97 -7.48 14.08
N ARG A 170 -16.48 -6.29 13.79
CA ARG A 170 -15.86 -5.06 14.29
C ARG A 170 -16.05 -4.95 15.80
N MET A 171 -15.08 -4.30 16.43
CA MET A 171 -15.20 -3.96 17.84
C MET A 171 -16.42 -3.07 18.09
N PRO A 172 -17.31 -3.41 19.05
CA PRO A 172 -18.41 -2.54 19.44
C PRO A 172 -17.91 -1.17 19.92
N TYR A 173 -18.66 -0.12 19.59
CA TYR A 173 -18.31 1.27 19.90
C TYR A 173 -17.98 1.49 21.39
N GLU A 174 -18.73 0.85 22.28
CA GLU A 174 -18.60 0.97 23.73
C GLU A 174 -17.27 0.40 24.24
N ARG A 175 -16.67 -0.54 23.51
CA ARG A 175 -15.39 -1.18 23.88
C ARG A 175 -14.17 -0.41 23.37
N MET A 176 -14.33 0.46 22.36
CA MET A 176 -13.20 1.17 21.73
C MET A 176 -12.35 1.95 22.73
N GLU A 177 -12.99 2.59 23.71
CA GLU A 177 -12.27 3.36 24.73
C GLU A 177 -11.42 2.48 25.65
N SER A 178 -11.97 1.39 26.19
CA SER A 178 -11.19 0.44 27.00
C SER A 178 -10.05 -0.17 26.21
N TYR A 179 -10.31 -0.56 24.95
CA TYR A 179 -9.31 -1.17 24.08
C TYR A 179 -8.14 -0.21 23.81
N LEU A 180 -8.41 1.04 23.43
CA LEU A 180 -7.36 2.01 23.17
C LEU A 180 -6.53 2.30 24.44
N LYS A 181 -7.16 2.33 25.62
CA LYS A 181 -6.44 2.49 26.90
C LYS A 181 -5.50 1.31 27.18
N GLU A 182 -5.97 0.08 26.95
CA GLU A 182 -5.17 -1.15 27.11
C GLU A 182 -3.97 -1.13 26.17
N VAL A 183 -4.22 -0.93 24.88
CA VAL A 183 -3.18 -0.95 23.83
C VAL A 183 -2.16 0.19 24.03
N PHE A 184 -2.61 1.41 24.32
CA PHE A 184 -1.69 2.53 24.53
C PHE A 184 -0.86 2.42 25.81
N ALA A 185 -1.32 1.66 26.81
CA ALA A 185 -0.55 1.39 28.02
C ALA A 185 0.62 0.41 27.78
N GLU A 186 0.49 -0.48 26.79
CA GLU A 186 1.54 -1.42 26.41
C GLU A 186 2.61 -0.79 25.50
N TYR A 187 2.25 0.27 24.78
CA TYR A 187 3.16 0.93 23.85
C TYR A 187 4.24 1.73 24.57
N PRO A 188 5.54 1.60 24.19
CA PRO A 188 6.60 2.43 24.74
C PRO A 188 6.41 3.91 24.38
N ASP A 189 7.01 4.83 25.13
CA ASP A 189 6.81 6.29 24.97
C ASP A 189 7.27 6.84 23.62
N ASP A 190 8.26 6.19 23.02
CA ASP A 190 8.77 6.46 21.69
C ASP A 190 8.08 5.64 20.59
N TYR A 191 7.00 4.93 20.92
CA TYR A 191 6.25 4.15 19.94
C TYR A 191 5.67 5.06 18.86
N TYR A 192 6.20 4.89 17.65
CA TYR A 192 5.75 5.63 16.48
C TYR A 192 4.40 5.14 15.98
N GLY A 193 4.04 3.87 16.21
CA GLY A 193 2.81 3.26 15.69
C GLY A 193 2.73 3.25 14.17
N GLU A 194 1.73 2.54 13.66
CA GLU A 194 1.43 2.49 12.22
C GLU A 194 0.29 3.44 11.87
N THR A 195 -0.79 3.47 12.68
CA THR A 195 -2.04 4.17 12.32
C THR A 195 -2.43 5.28 13.29
N ILE A 196 -2.79 4.92 14.54
CA ILE A 196 -3.23 5.86 15.57
C ILE A 196 -2.12 6.06 16.61
N SER A 197 -1.72 7.32 16.81
CA SER A 197 -0.69 7.68 17.78
C SER A 197 -1.24 7.66 19.21
N LYS A 198 -0.51 7.01 20.13
CA LYS A 198 -0.81 7.07 21.57
C LYS A 198 -0.69 8.48 22.17
N SER A 199 0.06 9.35 21.50
CA SER A 199 0.27 10.74 21.90
C SER A 199 -0.86 11.66 21.43
N THR A 200 -1.75 11.18 20.56
CA THR A 200 -2.94 11.95 20.15
C THR A 200 -3.92 12.05 21.32
N PRO A 201 -4.53 13.24 21.57
CA PRO A 201 -5.52 13.40 22.62
C PRO A 201 -6.60 12.33 22.55
N PHE A 202 -6.91 11.70 23.68
CA PHE A 202 -7.64 10.44 23.71
C PHE A 202 -9.01 10.48 23.01
N ASN A 203 -9.76 11.57 23.18
CA ASN A 203 -11.04 11.77 22.51
C ASN A 203 -10.93 11.88 20.97
N ILE A 204 -9.81 12.44 20.48
CA ILE A 204 -9.48 12.50 19.05
C ILE A 204 -9.01 11.12 18.57
N ALA A 205 -8.18 10.41 19.34
CA ALA A 205 -7.72 9.06 19.01
C ALA A 205 -8.89 8.07 18.88
N LYS A 206 -9.87 8.12 19.79
CA LYS A 206 -11.10 7.32 19.69
C LYS A 206 -11.89 7.60 18.41
N ALA A 207 -12.03 8.88 18.03
CA ALA A 207 -12.70 9.27 16.80
C ALA A 207 -11.93 8.81 15.55
N ALA A 208 -10.60 8.94 15.57
CA ALA A 208 -9.73 8.46 14.49
C ALA A 208 -9.85 6.94 14.30
N PHE A 209 -9.78 6.18 15.40
CA PHE A 209 -9.95 4.73 15.40
C PHE A 209 -11.32 4.29 14.88
N ASN A 210 -12.41 4.95 15.31
CA ASN A 210 -13.76 4.65 14.79
C ASN A 210 -13.86 4.90 13.28
N PHE A 211 -13.21 5.94 12.77
CA PHE A 211 -13.21 6.25 11.33
C PHE A 211 -12.32 5.29 10.53
N GLU A 212 -11.14 4.95 11.03
CA GLU A 212 -10.28 3.93 10.43
C GLU A 212 -11.03 2.60 10.27
N GLU A 213 -11.61 2.13 11.38
CA GLU A 213 -12.40 0.90 11.41
C GLU A 213 -13.62 0.96 10.46
N ALA A 214 -14.21 2.15 10.26
CA ALA A 214 -15.29 2.34 9.30
C ALA A 214 -14.80 2.18 7.84
N LEU A 215 -13.63 2.74 7.52
CA LEU A 215 -13.03 2.66 6.18
C LEU A 215 -12.64 1.23 5.81
N PHE A 216 -12.14 0.45 6.78
CA PHE A 216 -11.71 -0.92 6.55
C PHE A 216 -12.83 -1.96 6.64
N ASP A 217 -14.05 -1.56 7.00
CA ASP A 217 -15.20 -2.44 6.88
C ASP A 217 -15.69 -2.52 5.43
N ILE A 218 -15.30 -3.56 4.69
CA ILE A 218 -15.72 -3.76 3.30
C ILE A 218 -17.17 -4.22 3.14
N ARG A 219 -17.88 -4.49 4.25
CA ARG A 219 -19.32 -4.81 4.24
C ARG A 219 -20.17 -3.57 3.98
N HIS A 220 -19.67 -2.41 4.40
CA HIS A 220 -20.28 -1.11 4.14
C HIS A 220 -19.60 -0.47 2.94
N LYS A 221 -20.39 0.02 1.98
CA LYS A 221 -19.88 0.60 0.73
C LYS A 221 -20.41 2.01 0.52
N LEU A 222 -19.56 2.90 0.02
CA LEU A 222 -20.07 4.18 -0.46
C LEU A 222 -21.05 3.96 -1.63
N PRO A 223 -22.18 4.69 -1.68
CA PRO A 223 -23.17 4.51 -2.73
C PRO A 223 -22.64 5.00 -4.08
N LYS A 224 -22.67 4.13 -5.10
CA LYS A 224 -22.31 4.46 -6.49
C LYS A 224 -23.28 5.51 -7.05
N LYS A 225 -22.83 6.75 -7.22
CA LYS A 225 -23.59 7.87 -7.77
C LYS A 225 -22.72 9.10 -8.05
N ASP A 226 -23.30 10.06 -8.75
CA ASP A 226 -22.77 11.42 -8.88
C ASP A 226 -22.98 12.22 -7.58
N PHE A 227 -21.89 12.79 -7.05
CA PHE A 227 -21.88 13.66 -5.86
C PHE A 227 -21.74 15.15 -6.21
N GLY A 228 -21.76 15.49 -7.50
CA GLY A 228 -21.71 16.85 -8.06
C GLY A 228 -20.31 17.35 -8.38
N ILE A 229 -19.30 16.93 -7.61
CA ILE A 229 -17.88 17.22 -7.91
C ILE A 229 -17.23 16.06 -8.67
N PHE A 230 -17.58 14.84 -8.30
CA PHE A 230 -17.09 13.59 -8.88
C PHE A 230 -18.23 12.57 -8.88
N GLU A 231 -18.14 11.57 -9.76
CA GLU A 231 -19.01 10.40 -9.74
C GLU A 231 -18.26 9.21 -9.12
N LEU A 232 -18.86 8.54 -8.14
CA LEU A 232 -18.32 7.28 -7.63
C LEU A 232 -18.75 6.12 -8.54
N ILE A 233 -17.79 5.57 -9.26
CA ILE A 233 -17.98 4.40 -10.14
C ILE A 233 -17.99 3.12 -9.32
N GLU A 234 -17.03 3.00 -8.40
CA GLU A 234 -16.89 1.80 -7.58
C GLU A 234 -16.23 2.09 -6.24
N ASP A 235 -16.83 1.55 -5.18
CA ASP A 235 -16.09 1.27 -3.97
C ASP A 235 -15.27 -0.02 -4.17
N TYR A 236 -13.97 0.18 -4.39
CA TYR A 236 -13.04 -0.87 -4.83
C TYR A 236 -12.56 -1.76 -3.66
N GLY A 237 -12.88 -1.38 -2.42
CA GLY A 237 -12.43 -2.09 -1.23
C GLY A 237 -11.02 -1.70 -0.83
N ILE A 238 -10.29 -2.63 -0.20
CA ILE A 238 -8.97 -2.36 0.37
C ILE A 238 -7.89 -2.70 -0.65
N ARG A 239 -6.99 -1.75 -0.89
CA ARG A 239 -5.79 -1.92 -1.70
C ARG A 239 -4.53 -1.83 -0.83
N ILE A 240 -3.51 -2.61 -1.15
CA ILE A 240 -2.20 -2.54 -0.47
C ILE A 240 -1.29 -1.61 -1.26
N LEU A 241 -1.14 -0.38 -0.78
CA LEU A 241 -0.53 0.71 -1.52
C LEU A 241 0.67 1.29 -0.78
N SER A 242 1.50 2.00 -1.54
CA SER A 242 2.62 2.71 -0.98
C SER A 242 2.84 4.07 -1.63
N TYR A 243 3.16 5.07 -0.80
CA TYR A 243 3.33 6.45 -1.22
C TYR A 243 4.57 7.07 -0.56
N GLY A 244 5.45 7.60 -1.41
CA GLY A 244 6.56 8.44 -0.96
C GLY A 244 6.11 9.89 -0.72
N ASN A 245 6.88 10.63 0.07
CA ASN A 245 6.77 12.08 0.16
C ASN A 245 8.09 12.75 -0.27
N ALA A 246 8.03 14.06 -0.56
CA ALA A 246 9.20 14.83 -0.99
C ALA A 246 10.32 14.94 0.06
N GLY A 247 10.04 14.59 1.33
CA GLY A 247 11.01 14.54 2.42
C GLY A 247 11.71 13.18 2.57
N GLY A 248 11.48 12.24 1.64
CA GLY A 248 12.05 10.88 1.70
C GLY A 248 11.33 9.94 2.67
N GLY A 249 10.22 10.38 3.28
CA GLY A 249 9.34 9.51 4.06
C GLY A 249 8.50 8.63 3.15
N TYR A 250 8.15 7.45 3.64
CA TYR A 250 7.42 6.43 2.89
C TYR A 250 6.29 5.87 3.75
N PHE A 251 5.11 5.73 3.17
CA PHE A 251 3.90 5.24 3.82
C PHE A 251 3.36 4.06 3.01
N GLY A 252 3.53 2.86 3.53
CA GLY A 252 2.97 1.63 2.95
C GLY A 252 1.91 1.05 3.88
N GLY A 253 0.83 0.52 3.33
CA GLY A 253 -0.23 -0.09 4.13
C GLY A 253 -1.53 -0.31 3.38
N PRO A 254 -2.58 -0.74 4.08
CA PRO A 254 -3.92 -0.85 3.53
C PRO A 254 -4.54 0.54 3.34
N TYR A 255 -5.15 0.77 2.18
CA TYR A 255 -5.94 1.94 1.88
C TYR A 255 -7.33 1.50 1.43
N ARG A 256 -8.40 2.16 1.94
CA ARG A 256 -9.73 2.02 1.36
C ARG A 256 -9.80 2.86 0.08
N SER A 257 -10.03 2.22 -1.06
CA SER A 257 -9.93 2.83 -2.38
C SER A 257 -11.27 2.94 -3.10
N PHE A 258 -11.46 4.06 -3.76
CA PHE A 258 -12.65 4.41 -4.52
C PHE A 258 -12.25 4.75 -5.94
N LEU A 259 -12.86 4.07 -6.91
CA LEU A 259 -12.75 4.40 -8.32
C LEU A 259 -13.79 5.48 -8.64
N ILE A 260 -13.32 6.63 -9.10
CA ILE A 260 -14.15 7.79 -9.37
C ILE A 260 -13.99 8.25 -10.82
N GLU A 261 -15.02 8.88 -11.36
CA GLU A 261 -14.92 9.74 -12.54
C GLU A 261 -14.78 11.18 -12.07
N TYR A 262 -13.79 11.87 -12.62
CA TYR A 262 -13.53 13.27 -12.37
C TYR A 262 -13.04 13.98 -13.64
N LYS A 263 -13.85 14.88 -14.19
CA LYS A 263 -13.50 15.76 -15.33
C LYS A 263 -13.05 15.02 -16.59
N GLY A 264 -13.68 13.88 -16.88
CA GLY A 264 -13.43 13.01 -18.02
C GLY A 264 -12.41 11.91 -17.74
N ASN A 265 -11.83 11.85 -16.54
CA ASN A 265 -10.83 10.85 -16.17
C ASN A 265 -11.39 9.86 -15.15
N ILE A 266 -10.97 8.60 -15.25
CA ILE A 266 -11.26 7.57 -14.26
C ILE A 266 -10.01 7.38 -13.41
N GLU A 267 -10.10 7.68 -12.12
CA GLU A 267 -8.96 7.80 -11.21
C GLU A 267 -9.28 7.14 -9.86
N PHE A 268 -8.25 6.82 -9.09
CA PHE A 268 -8.42 6.27 -7.74
C PHE A 268 -8.21 7.35 -6.68
N ILE A 269 -9.14 7.41 -5.72
CA ILE A 269 -8.96 8.11 -4.46
C ILE A 269 -8.94 7.11 -3.31
N SER A 270 -7.91 7.18 -2.47
CA SER A 270 -7.66 6.15 -1.46
C SER A 270 -7.39 6.76 -0.09
N PHE A 271 -7.96 6.17 0.97
CA PHE A 271 -7.89 6.65 2.35
C PHE A 271 -7.10 5.69 3.23
N ALA A 272 -6.18 6.22 4.04
CA ALA A 272 -5.53 5.47 5.12
C ALA A 272 -5.19 6.37 6.30
N PHE A 273 -5.20 5.79 7.50
CA PHE A 273 -4.59 6.43 8.65
C PHE A 273 -3.12 6.07 8.72
N SER A 274 -2.31 7.02 9.19
CA SER A 274 -0.93 6.76 9.55
C SER A 274 -0.50 7.64 10.71
N THR A 275 0.59 7.24 11.36
CA THR A 275 1.30 8.15 12.26
C THR A 275 2.22 9.09 11.50
N TYR A 276 2.39 10.30 12.03
CA TYR A 276 3.22 11.34 11.44
C TYR A 276 4.03 12.01 12.53
N ALA A 277 5.33 12.13 12.31
CA ALA A 277 6.20 12.93 13.16
C ALA A 277 7.24 13.66 12.32
N ARG A 278 7.70 14.78 12.86
CA ARG A 278 8.68 15.65 12.21
C ARG A 278 10.06 15.33 12.73
N THR A 279 11.01 15.16 11.82
CA THR A 279 12.43 14.97 12.12
C THR A 279 12.98 16.07 13.06
N GLU A 280 12.50 17.31 12.92
CA GLU A 280 12.91 18.46 13.74
C GLU A 280 12.25 18.51 15.14
N LYS A 281 11.19 17.73 15.39
CA LYS A 281 10.46 17.69 16.67
C LYS A 281 10.42 16.26 17.19
N THR A 282 11.56 15.81 17.73
CA THR A 282 11.70 14.49 18.34
C THR A 282 10.63 14.30 19.43
N GLY A 283 9.96 13.14 19.42
CA GLY A 283 8.98 12.73 20.44
C GLY A 283 7.53 13.18 20.23
N ILE A 284 7.19 13.99 19.21
CA ILE A 284 5.79 14.34 18.91
C ILE A 284 5.29 13.54 17.71
N VAL A 285 4.61 12.44 18.00
CA VAL A 285 3.93 11.59 17.01
C VAL A 285 2.44 11.93 16.98
N LYS A 286 1.92 12.24 15.80
CA LYS A 286 0.52 12.62 15.57
C LYS A 286 -0.19 11.54 14.76
N THR A 287 -1.51 11.52 14.86
CA THR A 287 -2.37 10.74 13.96
C THR A 287 -2.67 11.57 12.72
N CYS A 288 -2.61 10.94 11.55
CA CYS A 288 -2.82 11.58 10.25
C CYS A 288 -3.77 10.75 9.40
N LEU A 289 -4.77 11.39 8.79
CA LEU A 289 -5.55 10.81 7.70
C LEU A 289 -4.92 11.24 6.39
N ASN A 290 -4.55 10.27 5.57
CA ASN A 290 -4.00 10.46 4.25
C ASN A 290 -5.07 10.14 3.22
N ILE A 291 -5.23 11.04 2.25
CA ILE A 291 -6.03 10.83 1.05
C ILE A 291 -5.06 10.88 -0.11
N ALA A 292 -4.87 9.72 -0.73
CA ALA A 292 -4.10 9.55 -1.93
C ALA A 292 -4.97 9.79 -3.16
N HIS A 293 -4.36 10.37 -4.18
CA HIS A 293 -4.88 10.46 -5.53
C HIS A 293 -3.89 9.74 -6.45
N ASP A 294 -4.40 8.79 -7.22
CA ASP A 294 -3.65 7.97 -8.16
C ASP A 294 -4.27 8.19 -9.55
N ASP A 295 -3.61 9.05 -10.32
CA ASP A 295 -3.96 9.38 -11.70
C ASP A 295 -2.98 8.71 -12.69
N GLU A 296 -3.15 8.95 -14.00
CA GLU A 296 -2.28 8.35 -15.03
C GLU A 296 -0.80 8.74 -14.88
N LYS A 297 -0.51 9.90 -14.29
CA LYS A 297 0.82 10.53 -14.28
C LYS A 297 1.54 10.32 -12.95
N GLU A 298 0.84 10.52 -11.84
CA GLU A 298 1.41 10.61 -10.51
C GLU A 298 0.51 9.94 -9.48
N THR A 299 1.16 9.33 -8.48
CA THR A 299 0.52 8.68 -7.34
C THR A 299 1.02 9.41 -6.08
N HIS A 300 0.18 10.21 -5.40
CA HIS A 300 0.60 11.02 -4.24
C HIS A 300 -0.51 11.25 -3.19
N HIS A 301 -0.13 11.69 -1.99
CA HIS A 301 -1.09 12.17 -1.00
C HIS A 301 -1.62 13.58 -1.34
N ALA A 302 -2.79 13.66 -1.97
CA ALA A 302 -3.49 14.89 -2.27
C ALA A 302 -3.83 15.69 -0.98
N LEU A 303 -4.18 14.98 0.10
CA LEU A 303 -4.41 15.55 1.43
C LEU A 303 -3.72 14.71 2.52
N GLN A 304 -2.96 15.38 3.38
CA GLN A 304 -2.51 14.81 4.66
C GLN A 304 -3.09 15.67 5.78
N LEU A 305 -4.06 15.13 6.51
CA LEU A 305 -4.81 15.81 7.54
C LEU A 305 -4.38 15.28 8.90
N SER A 306 -3.57 16.05 9.63
CA SER A 306 -3.24 15.72 11.03
C SER A 306 -4.48 15.83 11.89
N PHE A 307 -4.94 14.72 12.46
CA PHE A 307 -6.13 14.67 13.30
C PHE A 307 -5.96 15.55 14.54
N ASP A 308 -4.79 15.49 15.17
CA ASP A 308 -4.45 16.27 16.36
C ASP A 308 -4.63 17.79 16.18
N ASP A 309 -4.34 18.30 14.98
CA ASP A 309 -4.39 19.73 14.69
C ASP A 309 -5.72 20.19 14.10
N ASN A 310 -6.53 19.27 13.60
CA ASN A 310 -7.65 19.57 12.73
C ASN A 310 -8.99 19.00 13.21
N ILE A 311 -9.02 18.20 14.26
CA ILE A 311 -10.25 17.68 14.86
C ILE A 311 -10.65 18.52 16.07
N GLN A 312 -11.92 18.90 16.11
CA GLN A 312 -12.54 19.50 17.29
C GLN A 312 -13.59 18.54 17.86
N VAL A 313 -13.46 18.21 19.15
CA VAL A 313 -14.45 17.39 19.86
C VAL A 313 -15.12 18.26 20.93
N ILE A 314 -16.44 18.45 20.85
CA ILE A 314 -17.25 19.17 21.83
C ILE A 314 -18.41 18.26 22.23
N GLY A 315 -18.37 17.73 23.46
CA GLY A 315 -19.30 16.70 23.88
C GLY A 315 -19.12 15.45 23.02
N ASP A 316 -20.22 14.99 22.42
CA ASP A 316 -20.25 13.89 21.45
C ASP A 316 -20.04 14.37 20.01
N LYS A 317 -19.95 15.67 19.73
CA LYS A 317 -19.77 16.15 18.36
C LYS A 317 -18.29 16.20 17.98
N VAL A 318 -17.93 15.52 16.90
CA VAL A 318 -16.61 15.56 16.26
C VAL A 318 -16.72 16.34 14.97
N THR A 319 -16.00 17.45 14.85
CA THR A 319 -15.93 18.27 13.63
C THR A 319 -14.55 18.16 13.01
N ILE A 320 -14.50 17.85 11.72
CA ILE A 320 -13.27 17.71 10.95
C ILE A 320 -13.01 19.03 10.21
N TYR A 321 -11.89 19.67 10.51
CA TYR A 321 -11.45 20.87 9.81
C TYR A 321 -10.23 20.60 8.92
N HIS A 322 -9.85 21.59 8.11
CA HIS A 322 -8.49 21.70 7.61
C HIS A 322 -8.04 23.16 7.57
N SER A 323 -6.77 23.41 7.88
CA SER A 323 -6.19 24.77 7.94
C SER A 323 -5.96 25.46 6.58
N GLY A 324 -5.98 24.69 5.49
CA GLY A 324 -5.62 25.15 4.15
C GLY A 324 -4.13 25.12 3.83
N ARG A 325 -3.28 24.66 4.74
CA ARG A 325 -1.85 24.44 4.44
C ARG A 325 -1.69 23.47 3.28
N ILE A 326 -0.88 23.87 2.31
CA ILE A 326 -0.65 23.12 1.08
C ILE A 326 0.78 23.31 0.58
N ALA A 327 1.39 22.24 0.07
CA ALA A 327 2.67 22.27 -0.61
C ALA A 327 2.45 22.15 -2.13
N ILE A 328 3.23 22.90 -2.90
CA ILE A 328 3.18 23.01 -4.36
C ILE A 328 4.49 22.45 -4.96
N GLY A 329 4.78 21.18 -4.65
CA GLY A 329 6.02 20.51 -5.08
C GLY A 329 7.27 21.36 -4.76
N ASN A 330 8.12 21.55 -5.77
CA ASN A 330 9.37 22.32 -5.63
C ASN A 330 9.16 23.84 -5.47
N LYS A 331 7.94 24.37 -5.66
CA LYS A 331 7.62 25.80 -5.41
C LYS A 331 7.41 26.11 -3.92
N GLY A 332 7.45 25.09 -3.03
CA GLY A 332 7.31 25.27 -1.59
C GLY A 332 5.84 25.39 -1.14
N SER A 333 5.58 26.24 -0.15
CA SER A 333 4.23 26.37 0.44
C SER A 333 3.33 27.28 -0.39
N GLY A 334 2.10 26.83 -0.66
CA GLY A 334 1.08 27.65 -1.32
C GLY A 334 0.40 28.63 -0.37
N LYS A 335 -0.26 29.66 -0.92
CA LYS A 335 -0.96 30.67 -0.14
C LYS A 335 -2.35 30.18 0.25
N ILE A 336 -2.62 30.18 1.55
CA ILE A 336 -3.87 29.67 2.12
C ILE A 336 -5.10 30.45 1.62
N ASP A 337 -5.00 31.78 1.52
CA ASP A 337 -6.13 32.61 1.09
C ASP A 337 -6.48 32.40 -0.39
N GLU A 338 -5.47 32.18 -1.25
CA GLU A 338 -5.67 31.84 -2.66
C GLU A 338 -6.32 30.46 -2.81
N LEU A 339 -5.84 29.44 -2.07
CA LEU A 339 -6.51 28.13 -2.04
C LEU A 339 -7.97 28.27 -1.55
N ARG A 340 -8.22 29.09 -0.53
CA ARG A 340 -9.58 29.30 0.00
C ARG A 340 -10.50 29.91 -1.04
N GLN A 341 -10.04 30.92 -1.77
CA GLN A 341 -10.81 31.50 -2.86
C GLN A 341 -11.06 30.46 -3.97
N PHE A 342 -10.03 29.72 -4.36
CA PHE A 342 -10.11 28.70 -5.41
C PHE A 342 -11.14 27.60 -5.08
N VAL A 343 -11.19 27.18 -3.81
CA VAL A 343 -12.19 26.24 -3.28
C VAL A 343 -13.57 26.89 -3.18
N ALA A 344 -13.68 28.15 -2.73
CA ALA A 344 -14.96 28.83 -2.59
C ALA A 344 -15.71 28.96 -3.94
N GLU A 345 -14.98 29.11 -5.04
CA GLU A 345 -15.54 29.17 -6.39
C GLU A 345 -16.08 27.82 -6.90
N ARG A 346 -15.59 26.70 -6.36
CA ARG A 346 -15.90 25.33 -6.84
C ARG A 346 -16.79 24.53 -5.88
N TYR A 347 -16.57 24.70 -4.58
CA TYR A 347 -17.21 23.93 -3.52
C TYR A 347 -17.38 24.76 -2.24
N PRO A 348 -18.23 25.81 -2.26
CA PRO A 348 -18.34 26.80 -1.20
C PRO A 348 -18.83 26.24 0.14
N LYS A 349 -19.53 25.09 0.15
CA LYS A 349 -20.18 24.57 1.35
C LYS A 349 -19.21 24.16 2.47
N ILE A 350 -17.93 23.93 2.16
CA ILE A 350 -16.91 23.60 3.16
C ILE A 350 -16.18 24.84 3.69
N ILE A 351 -16.49 26.05 3.22
CA ILE A 351 -15.85 27.28 3.69
C ILE A 351 -16.43 27.68 5.05
N ASP A 352 -15.60 27.69 6.09
CA ASP A 352 -15.97 28.11 7.44
C ASP A 352 -14.96 29.14 7.98
N GLY A 353 -15.23 30.40 7.68
CA GLY A 353 -14.36 31.52 8.02
C GLY A 353 -12.95 31.35 7.43
N LYS A 354 -11.96 31.12 8.30
CA LYS A 354 -10.55 30.92 7.91
C LYS A 354 -10.17 29.45 7.70
N ARG A 355 -11.08 28.51 7.94
CA ARG A 355 -10.84 27.05 7.85
C ARG A 355 -11.76 26.43 6.82
N PHE A 356 -11.47 25.17 6.47
CA PHE A 356 -12.37 24.31 5.72
C PHE A 356 -13.07 23.38 6.70
N ASN A 357 -14.39 23.44 6.83
CA ASN A 357 -15.20 22.49 7.60
C ASN A 357 -15.57 21.32 6.69
N LEU A 358 -14.98 20.16 6.93
CA LEU A 358 -15.14 18.96 6.11
C LEU A 358 -16.32 18.10 6.60
N GLY A 359 -16.96 18.50 7.68
CA GLY A 359 -18.19 17.91 8.20
C GLY A 359 -18.12 17.63 9.70
N SER A 360 -19.24 17.17 10.25
CA SER A 360 -19.34 16.81 11.67
C SER A 360 -20.07 15.49 11.83
N LEU A 361 -19.58 14.66 12.74
CA LEU A 361 -20.17 13.38 13.11
C LEU A 361 -20.51 13.37 14.60
N LYS A 362 -21.56 12.65 14.95
CA LYS A 362 -21.82 12.31 16.35
C LYS A 362 -20.97 11.10 16.73
N ASN A 363 -20.23 11.20 17.81
CA ASN A 363 -19.30 10.21 18.33
C ASN A 363 -19.90 9.56 19.57
N ASP A 364 -21.01 8.87 19.37
CA ASP A 364 -21.70 8.03 20.36
C ASP A 364 -22.21 6.72 19.75
N TYR A 365 -21.78 6.40 18.52
CA TYR A 365 -22.15 5.19 17.80
C TYR A 365 -21.03 4.75 16.85
N GLN A 366 -21.11 3.51 16.39
CA GLN A 366 -20.17 2.93 15.43
C GLN A 366 -20.38 3.52 14.02
N TRP A 367 -19.36 4.17 13.48
CA TRP A 367 -19.43 4.77 12.14
C TRP A 367 -19.31 3.71 11.06
N ASN A 368 -20.14 3.82 10.02
CA ASN A 368 -20.09 3.05 8.80
C ASN A 368 -20.18 4.00 7.61
N ILE A 369 -19.40 3.74 6.57
CA ILE A 369 -19.23 4.71 5.47
C ILE A 369 -20.51 4.95 4.65
N ASP A 370 -21.47 4.04 4.71
CA ASP A 370 -22.78 4.11 4.03
C ASP A 370 -23.84 4.89 4.82
N GLN A 371 -23.54 5.33 6.04
CA GLN A 371 -24.40 6.23 6.80
C GLN A 371 -24.37 7.64 6.19
N PRO A 372 -25.50 8.36 6.08
CA PRO A 372 -25.57 9.62 5.34
C PRO A 372 -24.58 10.70 5.79
N ASP A 373 -24.39 10.87 7.10
CA ASP A 373 -23.48 11.84 7.69
C ASP A 373 -22.01 11.46 7.49
N VAL A 374 -21.67 10.17 7.64
CA VAL A 374 -20.32 9.64 7.37
C VAL A 374 -19.99 9.73 5.88
N THR A 375 -20.93 9.35 5.00
CA THR A 375 -20.82 9.52 3.54
C THR A 375 -20.55 10.98 3.20
N GLU A 376 -21.29 11.94 3.79
CA GLU A 376 -21.09 13.36 3.50
C GLU A 376 -19.67 13.83 3.87
N VAL A 377 -19.16 13.40 5.03
CA VAL A 377 -17.78 13.68 5.45
C VAL A 377 -16.77 13.14 4.44
N ILE A 378 -16.92 11.89 4.01
CA ILE A 378 -16.01 11.27 3.03
C ILE A 378 -16.09 12.01 1.69
N VAL A 379 -17.28 12.34 1.21
CA VAL A 379 -17.48 13.11 -0.04
C VAL A 379 -16.83 14.49 0.04
N ASN A 380 -16.95 15.18 1.16
CA ASN A 380 -16.28 16.47 1.37
C ASN A 380 -14.76 16.33 1.38
N LEU A 381 -14.23 15.26 1.99
CA LEU A 381 -12.81 14.93 2.01
C LEU A 381 -12.27 14.66 0.60
N ILE A 382 -12.96 13.83 -0.20
CA ILE A 382 -12.62 13.55 -1.60
C ILE A 382 -12.65 14.83 -2.43
N SER A 383 -13.76 15.56 -2.40
CA SER A 383 -13.95 16.80 -3.17
C SER A 383 -12.87 17.83 -2.84
N TYR A 384 -12.53 17.97 -1.55
CA TYR A 384 -11.48 18.87 -1.12
C TYR A 384 -10.09 18.42 -1.58
N ALA A 385 -9.79 17.12 -1.56
CA ALA A 385 -8.54 16.58 -2.06
C ALA A 385 -8.35 16.84 -3.56
N LEU A 386 -9.38 16.58 -4.37
CA LEU A 386 -9.36 16.82 -5.82
C LEU A 386 -9.16 18.31 -6.16
N ILE A 387 -9.90 19.21 -5.51
CA ILE A 387 -9.77 20.65 -5.75
C ILE A 387 -8.38 21.17 -5.31
N ARG A 388 -7.76 20.55 -4.30
CA ARG A 388 -6.38 20.91 -3.90
C ARG A 388 -5.37 20.53 -4.97
N ASP A 389 -5.53 19.40 -5.64
CA ASP A 389 -4.66 19.01 -6.75
C ASP A 389 -4.81 19.95 -7.94
N GLU A 390 -6.03 20.34 -8.29
CA GLU A 390 -6.25 21.40 -9.29
C GLU A 390 -5.55 22.70 -8.94
N TYR A 391 -5.62 23.11 -7.68
CA TYR A 391 -4.93 24.32 -7.23
C TYR A 391 -3.41 24.16 -7.36
N ARG A 392 -2.84 22.98 -7.05
CA ARG A 392 -1.41 22.72 -7.25
C ARG A 392 -1.03 22.89 -8.70
N ASP A 393 -1.81 22.34 -9.62
CA ASP A 393 -1.51 22.42 -11.06
C ASP A 393 -1.71 23.83 -11.61
N TYR A 394 -2.76 24.53 -11.18
CA TYR A 394 -2.98 25.93 -11.50
C TYR A 394 -1.79 26.80 -11.11
N ILE A 395 -1.24 26.62 -9.90
CA ILE A 395 -0.06 27.38 -9.44
C ILE A 395 1.22 26.91 -10.13
N LYS A 396 1.37 25.61 -10.44
CA LYS A 396 2.54 25.11 -11.19
C LYS A 396 2.63 25.74 -12.58
N GLN A 397 1.50 26.01 -13.23
CA GLN A 397 1.40 26.61 -14.57
C GLN A 397 1.64 28.12 -14.64
N GLN A 398 1.55 28.83 -13.51
CA GLN A 398 1.95 30.25 -13.40
C GLN A 398 3.46 30.40 -13.24
#